data_AF-A0A917FEM6-F1
#
_entry.id   AF-A0A917FEM6-F1
#
_cell.length_a   1.000
_cell.length_b   1.000
_cell.length_c   1.000
_cell.angle_alpha   90.00
_cell.angle_beta   90.00
_cell.angle_gamma   90.00
#
_symmetry.space_group_name_H-M   'P 1'
#
loop_
_entity.id
_entity.type
_entity.pdbx_description
1 polymer ?
#
loop_
_entity_poly.entity_id
_entity_poly.type
_entity_poly.pdbx_seq_one_letter_code
_entity_poly.pdbx_strand_id
1 'polypeptide(L)'
;MSADDVRIDTPMPADLLDRTEQQARDVTTGWSLGVFGAVAEFVRGPDEPAHIGRTAAHLEVATGRGALRLQTRPGVRWVDYTTPSRHAERRQRGIALCLPDAQARLSVCTGLRALGPDTAAVRAQDRGGELFDIGLGTPTLDACIRITDPALADRLKSAEGESLFARPDLFGAIAAAGPHRVFCSALGRIEVFQPIPPPDGRSPDGPHTHLLPKLLAHGRGHAANLPIPDGLAVCFSLHPAGPPMDGHEQVL
;
A
#
# COMPACT_ATOMS: atom_id res chain seq x y z
N MET A 1 24.40 -2.13 17.80
CA MET A 1 22.94 -2.35 17.75
C MET A 1 22.53 -2.82 19.12
N SER A 2 21.73 -2.07 19.87
CA SER A 2 21.04 -2.68 21.01
C SER A 2 19.77 -3.33 20.48
N ALA A 3 19.38 -4.47 21.02
CA ALA A 3 18.16 -5.20 20.67
C ALA A 3 16.88 -4.51 21.19
N ASP A 4 16.99 -3.30 21.75
CA ASP A 4 15.92 -2.65 22.52
C ASP A 4 14.94 -1.79 21.69
N ASP A 5 15.13 -1.63 20.37
CA ASP A 5 14.35 -0.70 19.54
C ASP A 5 13.19 -1.34 18.74
N VAL A 6 12.95 -2.65 18.90
CA VAL A 6 11.84 -3.37 18.26
C VAL A 6 11.03 -4.13 19.29
N ARG A 7 9.73 -3.86 19.31
CA ARG A 7 8.76 -4.58 20.14
C ARG A 7 7.78 -5.33 19.26
N ILE A 8 7.66 -6.64 19.52
CA ILE A 8 6.75 -7.52 18.78
C ILE A 8 5.72 -8.05 19.77
N ASP A 9 4.45 -7.83 19.48
CA ASP A 9 3.38 -8.47 20.25
C ASP A 9 3.12 -9.90 19.69
N THR A 10 3.11 -10.91 20.57
CA THR A 10 2.79 -12.32 20.27
C THR A 10 1.41 -12.73 20.82
N PRO A 11 0.69 -13.67 20.17
CA PRO A 11 0.05 -13.55 18.86
C PRO A 11 -1.21 -12.64 18.92
N MET A 12 -1.67 -12.16 17.75
CA MET A 12 -2.82 -11.26 17.50
C MET A 12 -3.30 -10.44 18.72
N PRO A 13 -3.01 -9.13 18.79
CA PRO A 13 -3.63 -8.28 19.79
C PRO A 13 -5.15 -8.49 19.70
N ALA A 14 -5.81 -8.92 20.79
CA ALA A 14 -7.26 -9.12 20.82
C ALA A 14 -8.03 -7.84 20.43
N ASP A 15 -7.33 -6.71 20.51
CA ASP A 15 -7.70 -5.34 20.21
C ASP A 15 -7.11 -4.83 18.88
N LEU A 16 -6.63 -5.69 17.95
CA LEU A 16 -6.00 -5.23 16.68
C LEU A 16 -6.88 -4.21 15.94
N LEU A 17 -8.17 -4.51 15.76
CA LEU A 17 -9.10 -3.60 15.12
C LEU A 17 -9.39 -2.36 15.96
N ASP A 18 -9.40 -2.48 17.30
CA ASP A 18 -9.60 -1.31 18.17
C ASP A 18 -8.40 -0.35 18.08
N ARG A 19 -7.17 -0.89 18.11
CA ARG A 19 -5.94 -0.13 17.94
C ARG A 19 -5.88 0.52 16.55
N THR A 20 -6.15 -0.24 15.49
CA THR A 20 -6.13 0.34 14.14
C THR A 20 -7.28 1.30 13.88
N GLU A 21 -8.44 1.12 14.49
CA GLU A 21 -9.53 2.10 14.46
C GLU A 21 -9.12 3.41 15.15
N GLN A 22 -8.42 3.35 16.28
CA GLN A 22 -7.87 4.53 16.93
C GLN A 22 -6.89 5.28 16.00
N GLN A 23 -5.97 4.55 15.37
CA GLN A 23 -5.04 5.11 14.38
C GLN A 23 -5.80 5.67 13.16
N ALA A 24 -6.89 5.02 12.74
CA ALA A 24 -7.68 5.49 11.60
C ALA A 24 -8.45 6.77 11.93
N ARG A 25 -8.83 7.00 13.19
CA ARG A 25 -9.45 8.25 13.64
C ARG A 25 -8.45 9.40 13.80
N ASP A 26 -7.18 9.10 14.02
CA ASP A 26 -6.12 10.10 14.05
C ASP A 26 -5.76 10.55 12.63
N VAL A 27 -6.06 11.80 12.31
CA VAL A 27 -5.79 12.41 10.99
C VAL A 27 -4.29 12.54 10.70
N THR A 28 -3.45 12.50 11.74
CA THR A 28 -2.00 12.62 11.62
C THR A 28 -1.30 11.29 11.35
N THR A 29 -2.04 10.17 11.40
CA THR A 29 -1.48 8.86 11.09
C THR A 29 -1.44 8.64 9.59
N GLY A 30 -0.23 8.43 9.07
CA GLY A 30 -0.01 7.93 7.71
C GLY A 30 -0.12 6.41 7.64
N TRP A 31 -0.47 5.91 6.46
CA TRP A 31 -0.61 4.49 6.19
C TRP A 31 0.13 4.15 4.91
N SER A 32 0.73 2.97 4.85
CA SER A 32 1.30 2.48 3.60
C SER A 32 1.14 0.98 3.42
N LEU A 33 1.13 0.56 2.17
CA LEU A 33 1.03 -0.84 1.75
C LEU A 33 1.89 -1.00 0.50
N GLY A 34 2.91 -1.85 0.58
CA GLY A 34 3.85 -2.00 -0.52
C GLY A 34 4.99 -2.94 -0.21
N VAL A 35 5.90 -3.02 -1.18
CA VAL A 35 7.23 -3.60 -1.07
C VAL A 35 8.27 -2.54 -1.42
N PHE A 36 9.56 -2.86 -1.23
CA PHE A 36 10.62 -1.91 -1.55
C PHE A 36 10.61 -1.55 -3.04
N GLY A 37 10.28 -0.30 -3.35
CA GLY A 37 10.15 0.22 -4.71
C GLY A 37 8.74 0.16 -5.33
N ALA A 38 7.73 -0.36 -4.64
CA ALA A 38 6.33 -0.21 -5.04
C ALA A 38 5.44 -0.05 -3.81
N VAL A 39 4.92 1.14 -3.57
CA VAL A 39 4.13 1.44 -2.37
C VAL A 39 2.95 2.35 -2.70
N ALA A 40 1.82 2.08 -2.07
CA ALA A 40 0.72 3.01 -1.95
C ALA A 40 0.73 3.61 -0.55
N GLU A 41 0.53 4.91 -0.47
CA GLU A 41 0.42 5.67 0.77
C GLU A 41 -0.98 6.27 0.88
N PHE A 42 -1.49 6.32 2.10
CA PHE A 42 -2.73 6.97 2.44
C PHE A 42 -2.53 7.88 3.64
N VAL A 43 -2.69 9.18 3.40
CA VAL A 43 -2.72 10.24 4.41
C VAL A 43 -3.93 11.09 4.08
N ARG A 44 -4.66 11.56 5.10
CA ARG A 44 -5.79 12.47 4.87
C ARG A 44 -5.52 13.84 5.49
N GLY A 45 -6.13 14.87 4.91
CA GLY A 45 -6.09 16.21 5.50
C GLY A 45 -6.86 16.25 6.83
N PRO A 46 -6.53 17.18 7.75
CA PRO A 46 -7.21 17.30 9.04
C PRO A 46 -8.72 17.57 8.88
N ASP A 47 -9.08 18.34 7.85
CA ASP A 47 -10.47 18.71 7.55
C ASP A 47 -11.06 17.90 6.39
N GLU A 48 -10.35 16.88 5.90
CA GLU A 48 -10.83 16.05 4.78
C GLU A 48 -11.95 15.11 5.26
N PRO A 49 -13.15 15.17 4.65
CA PRO A 49 -14.23 14.25 5.00
C PRO A 49 -13.81 12.80 4.79
N ALA A 50 -13.94 12.00 5.85
CA ALA A 50 -13.63 10.58 5.83
C ALA A 50 -14.82 9.76 6.34
N HIS A 51 -15.19 8.74 5.59
CA HIS A 51 -16.09 7.69 6.07
C HIS A 51 -15.24 6.58 6.68
N ILE A 52 -15.38 6.36 7.99
CA ILE A 52 -14.72 5.28 8.72
C ILE A 52 -15.76 4.21 9.02
N GLY A 53 -15.61 3.04 8.41
CA GLY A 53 -16.48 1.88 8.59
C GLY A 53 -15.75 0.76 9.32
N ARG A 54 -16.40 0.14 10.31
CA ARG A 54 -15.85 -1.02 11.01
C ARG A 54 -16.86 -2.15 11.08
N THR A 55 -16.37 -3.36 10.81
CA THR A 55 -17.06 -4.62 11.10
C THR A 55 -16.21 -5.47 12.03
N ALA A 56 -16.70 -6.66 12.40
CA ALA A 56 -15.89 -7.63 13.15
C ALA A 56 -14.68 -8.15 12.35
N ALA A 57 -14.72 -8.08 11.02
CA ALA A 57 -13.70 -8.66 10.14
C ALA A 57 -12.71 -7.63 9.57
N HIS A 58 -13.14 -6.38 9.37
CA HIS A 58 -12.33 -5.36 8.73
C HIS A 58 -12.62 -3.93 9.22
N LEU A 59 -11.66 -3.05 8.97
CA LEU A 59 -11.72 -1.61 9.09
C LEU A 59 -11.55 -0.99 7.69
N GLU A 60 -12.34 0.04 7.40
CA GLU A 60 -12.25 0.83 6.17
C GLU A 60 -12.17 2.31 6.49
N VAL A 61 -11.38 3.02 5.70
CA VAL A 61 -11.40 4.49 5.63
C VAL A 61 -11.53 4.88 4.17
N ALA A 62 -12.45 5.78 3.85
CA ALA A 62 -12.62 6.31 2.50
C ALA A 62 -12.75 7.83 2.51
N THR A 63 -12.05 8.48 1.60
CA THR A 63 -12.17 9.92 1.32
C THR A 63 -12.46 10.15 -0.17
N GLY A 64 -12.50 11.41 -0.58
CA GLY A 64 -12.54 11.77 -2.01
C GLY A 64 -11.27 11.34 -2.75
N ARG A 65 -10.12 11.29 -2.08
CA ARG A 65 -8.78 11.16 -2.68
C ARG A 65 -8.15 9.77 -2.56
N GLY A 66 -8.59 8.97 -1.60
CA GLY A 66 -8.14 7.58 -1.47
C GLY A 66 -9.04 6.77 -0.54
N ALA A 67 -8.72 5.50 -0.40
CA ALA A 67 -9.33 4.62 0.58
C ALA A 67 -8.34 3.56 1.07
N LEU A 68 -8.62 2.97 2.22
CA LEU A 68 -7.95 1.76 2.69
C LEU A 68 -8.96 0.80 3.27
N ARG A 69 -8.66 -0.50 3.17
CA ARG A 69 -9.29 -1.56 3.96
C ARG A 69 -8.20 -2.38 4.62
N LEU A 70 -8.31 -2.56 5.93
CA LEU A 70 -7.52 -3.50 6.72
C LEU A 70 -8.43 -4.64 7.18
N GLN A 71 -8.03 -5.87 6.94
CA GLN A 71 -8.74 -7.08 7.38
C GLN A 71 -7.97 -7.79 8.49
N THR A 72 -8.72 -8.39 9.41
CA THR A 72 -8.15 -9.29 10.42
C THR A 72 -7.82 -10.64 9.80
N ARG A 73 -6.67 -11.20 10.17
CA ARG A 73 -6.30 -12.58 9.84
C ARG A 73 -5.62 -13.24 11.03
N PRO A 74 -5.81 -14.55 11.22
CA PRO A 74 -4.98 -15.31 12.14
C PRO A 74 -3.50 -15.13 11.78
N GLY A 75 -2.64 -15.03 12.79
CA GLY A 75 -1.20 -14.96 12.58
C GLY A 75 -0.62 -13.55 12.43
N VAL A 76 -1.46 -12.49 12.39
CA VAL A 76 -0.96 -11.11 12.39
C VAL A 76 0.01 -10.87 13.56
N ARG A 77 1.11 -10.19 13.26
CA ARG A 77 2.11 -9.69 14.21
C ARG A 77 2.15 -8.18 14.14
N TRP A 78 1.98 -7.55 15.28
CA TRP A 78 2.14 -6.11 15.44
C TRP A 78 3.60 -5.85 15.83
N VAL A 79 4.35 -5.20 14.94
CA VAL A 79 5.76 -4.89 15.13
C VAL A 79 5.90 -3.37 15.28
N ASP A 80 6.02 -2.91 16.51
CA ASP A 80 6.43 -1.53 16.81
C ASP A 80 7.94 -1.42 16.62
N TYR A 81 8.39 -0.43 15.86
CA TYR A 81 9.81 -0.20 15.64
C TYR A 81 10.16 1.28 15.60
N THR A 82 11.44 1.55 15.80
CA THR A 82 12.06 2.84 15.52
C THR A 82 13.16 2.68 14.48
N THR A 83 13.17 3.50 13.43
CA THR A 83 14.18 3.38 12.37
C THR A 83 15.59 3.64 12.92
N PRO A 84 16.60 2.86 12.48
CA PRO A 84 17.96 3.03 12.95
C PRO A 84 18.57 4.32 12.39
N SER A 85 19.03 5.20 13.26
CA SER A 85 19.78 6.39 12.89
C SER A 85 20.82 6.76 13.96
N ARG A 86 21.99 7.24 13.49
CA ARG A 86 23.03 7.85 14.34
C ARG A 86 22.56 9.17 14.97
N HIS A 87 21.60 9.81 14.32
CA HIS A 87 20.95 11.06 14.69
C HIS A 87 19.57 10.76 15.27
N ALA A 88 19.37 10.97 16.56
CA ALA A 88 18.14 10.62 17.27
C ALA A 88 16.90 11.32 16.68
N GLU A 89 17.07 12.55 16.19
CA GLU A 89 16.05 13.37 15.54
C GLU A 89 15.58 12.81 14.19
N ARG A 90 16.36 11.93 13.56
CA ARG A 90 15.99 11.27 12.29
C ARG A 90 15.37 9.89 12.49
N ARG A 91 15.27 9.42 13.73
CA ARG A 91 14.61 8.17 14.05
C ARG A 91 13.12 8.36 13.89
N GLN A 92 12.50 7.46 13.15
CA GLN A 92 11.07 7.48 12.87
C GLN A 92 10.42 6.29 13.55
N ARG A 93 9.35 6.54 14.28
CA ARG A 93 8.52 5.46 14.81
C ARG A 93 7.61 4.95 13.69
N GLY A 94 7.50 3.63 13.58
CA GLY A 94 6.57 2.99 12.67
C GLY A 94 5.99 1.73 13.31
N ILE A 95 4.86 1.29 12.76
CA ILE A 95 4.24 0.03 13.09
C ILE A 95 4.12 -0.76 11.79
N ALA A 96 4.64 -1.99 11.78
CA ALA A 96 4.41 -2.95 10.70
C ALA A 96 3.42 -4.02 11.17
N LEU A 97 2.36 -4.22 10.38
CA LEU A 97 1.46 -5.34 10.50
C LEU A 97 1.99 -6.45 9.58
N CYS A 98 2.57 -7.46 10.19
CA CYS A 98 3.23 -8.54 9.49
C CYS A 98 2.42 -9.85 9.57
N LEU A 99 2.67 -10.72 8.60
CA LEU A 99 2.25 -12.12 8.62
C LEU A 99 3.49 -13.03 8.47
N PRO A 100 3.46 -14.27 8.97
CA PRO A 100 4.42 -15.28 8.56
C PRO A 100 4.46 -15.38 7.03
N ASP A 101 5.65 -15.52 6.44
CA ASP A 101 5.83 -15.47 4.98
C ASP A 101 4.85 -16.37 4.21
N ALA A 102 4.62 -17.59 4.69
CA ALA A 102 3.70 -18.53 4.05
C ALA A 102 2.24 -18.02 4.03
N GLN A 103 1.84 -17.21 5.00
CA GLN A 103 0.49 -16.64 5.12
C GLN A 103 0.35 -15.30 4.39
N ALA A 104 1.46 -14.61 4.13
CA ALA A 104 1.49 -13.33 3.41
C ALA A 104 1.45 -13.49 1.88
N ARG A 105 1.72 -14.69 1.37
CA ARG A 105 1.84 -14.97 -0.07
C ARG A 105 0.54 -14.72 -0.83
N LEU A 106 0.67 -14.03 -1.95
CA LEU A 106 -0.36 -13.80 -2.96
C LEU A 106 -0.09 -14.63 -4.22
N SER A 107 -0.98 -14.51 -5.20
CA SER A 107 -0.76 -15.10 -6.52
C SER A 107 0.22 -14.24 -7.29
N VAL A 108 1.40 -14.78 -7.59
CA VAL A 108 2.44 -14.02 -8.32
C VAL A 108 2.06 -13.90 -9.79
N CYS A 109 1.99 -12.66 -10.27
CA CYS A 109 1.81 -12.34 -11.69
C CYS A 109 3.00 -11.51 -12.18
N THR A 110 3.63 -11.91 -13.30
CA THR A 110 4.82 -11.24 -13.87
C THR A 110 4.51 -10.47 -15.17
N GLY A 111 3.23 -10.34 -15.52
CA GLY A 111 2.75 -9.59 -16.67
C GLY A 111 1.36 -9.03 -16.39
N LEU A 112 0.85 -8.21 -17.31
CA LEU A 112 -0.51 -7.67 -17.21
C LEU A 112 -1.53 -8.79 -17.11
N ARG A 113 -2.52 -8.65 -16.22
CA ARG A 113 -3.59 -9.64 -16.07
C ARG A 113 -4.91 -8.97 -15.69
N ALA A 114 -5.97 -9.19 -16.47
CA ALA A 114 -7.30 -8.79 -16.06
C ALA A 114 -7.79 -9.68 -14.90
N LEU A 115 -8.35 -9.04 -13.88
CA LEU A 115 -8.93 -9.68 -12.70
C LEU A 115 -10.47 -9.60 -12.71
N GLY A 116 -11.04 -8.88 -13.68
CA GLY A 116 -12.48 -8.61 -13.79
C GLY A 116 -12.94 -7.44 -12.93
N PRO A 117 -14.26 -7.29 -12.69
CA PRO A 117 -14.81 -6.18 -11.92
C PRO A 117 -14.30 -6.11 -10.48
N ASP A 118 -13.95 -4.92 -10.01
CA ASP A 118 -13.45 -4.68 -8.65
C ASP A 118 -14.56 -4.63 -7.60
N THR A 119 -15.30 -5.72 -7.47
CA THR A 119 -16.41 -5.85 -6.50
C THR A 119 -15.97 -5.61 -5.06
N ALA A 120 -14.67 -5.75 -4.76
CA ALA A 120 -14.07 -5.54 -3.46
C ALA A 120 -13.71 -4.07 -3.18
N ALA A 121 -13.92 -3.12 -4.12
CA ALA A 121 -13.59 -1.71 -3.91
C ALA A 121 -14.28 -1.16 -2.65
N VAL A 122 -13.54 -0.34 -1.89
CA VAL A 122 -14.04 0.26 -0.63
C VAL A 122 -15.24 1.15 -0.91
N ARG A 123 -15.12 2.07 -1.88
CA ARG A 123 -16.24 2.92 -2.28
C ARG A 123 -17.16 2.19 -3.25
N ALA A 124 -18.48 2.28 -3.02
CA ALA A 124 -19.47 1.57 -3.83
C ALA A 124 -19.42 1.99 -5.32
N GLN A 125 -19.18 3.27 -5.61
CA GLN A 125 -19.09 3.78 -6.98
C GLN A 125 -17.91 3.22 -7.78
N ASP A 126 -16.88 2.71 -7.11
CA ASP A 126 -15.69 2.18 -7.78
C ASP A 126 -15.83 0.69 -8.14
N ARG A 127 -16.87 0.00 -7.65
CA ARG A 127 -17.00 -1.47 -7.79
C ARG A 127 -17.27 -1.97 -9.21
N GLY A 128 -17.68 -1.07 -10.10
CA GLY A 128 -17.93 -1.39 -11.51
C GLY A 128 -16.68 -1.31 -12.39
N GLY A 129 -15.57 -0.77 -11.91
CA GLY A 129 -14.34 -0.68 -12.69
C GLY A 129 -13.66 -2.03 -12.84
N GLU A 130 -13.02 -2.26 -13.99
CA GLU A 130 -12.27 -3.49 -14.26
C GLU A 130 -10.85 -3.38 -13.67
N LEU A 131 -10.46 -4.38 -12.88
CA LEU A 131 -9.18 -4.40 -12.19
C LEU A 131 -8.15 -5.16 -13.03
N PHE A 132 -6.96 -4.58 -13.17
CA PHE A 132 -5.82 -5.20 -13.84
C PHE A 132 -4.64 -5.22 -12.89
N ASP A 133 -4.04 -6.39 -12.69
CA ASP A 133 -2.73 -6.53 -12.05
C ASP A 133 -1.65 -6.08 -13.06
N ILE A 134 -0.73 -5.21 -12.64
CA ILE A 134 0.32 -4.69 -13.53
C ILE A 134 1.53 -5.63 -13.66
N GLY A 135 1.53 -6.75 -12.93
CA GLY A 135 2.47 -7.83 -13.12
C GLY A 135 3.86 -7.58 -12.52
N LEU A 136 3.93 -6.98 -11.32
CA LEU A 136 5.22 -6.69 -10.67
C LEU A 136 5.99 -7.94 -10.21
N GLY A 137 5.36 -9.11 -10.19
CA GLY A 137 6.02 -10.37 -9.85
C GLY A 137 6.39 -10.50 -8.37
N THR A 138 5.79 -9.70 -7.50
CA THR A 138 6.11 -9.75 -6.06
C THR A 138 5.29 -10.84 -5.35
N PRO A 139 5.83 -11.49 -4.31
CA PRO A 139 5.11 -12.54 -3.60
C PRO A 139 4.03 -12.04 -2.63
N THR A 140 4.02 -10.76 -2.26
CA THR A 140 3.21 -10.23 -1.14
C THR A 140 2.42 -8.96 -1.48
N LEU A 141 2.56 -8.45 -2.71
CA LEU A 141 1.88 -7.27 -3.21
C LEU A 141 1.34 -7.53 -4.62
N ASP A 142 0.03 -7.35 -4.76
CA ASP A 142 -0.60 -7.15 -6.07
C ASP A 142 -0.74 -5.63 -6.27
N ALA A 143 -0.05 -5.08 -7.28
CA ALA A 143 -0.18 -3.68 -7.66
C ALA A 143 -1.10 -3.60 -8.87
N CYS A 144 -2.28 -3.03 -8.69
CA CYS A 144 -3.33 -3.03 -9.70
C CYS A 144 -3.72 -1.62 -10.13
N ILE A 145 -4.32 -1.53 -11.31
CA ILE A 145 -5.02 -0.34 -11.80
C ILE A 145 -6.48 -0.70 -12.07
N ARG A 146 -7.39 0.22 -11.75
CA ARG A 146 -8.82 0.07 -12.00
C ARG A 146 -9.24 0.98 -13.14
N ILE A 147 -9.75 0.36 -14.19
CA ILE A 147 -10.10 0.99 -15.45
C ILE A 147 -11.61 1.06 -15.62
N THR A 148 -12.12 2.24 -15.98
CA THR A 148 -13.52 2.46 -16.33
C THR A 148 -13.70 2.79 -17.81
N ASP A 149 -12.62 3.16 -18.52
CA ASP A 149 -12.62 3.36 -19.97
C ASP A 149 -12.54 2.00 -20.70
N PRO A 150 -13.59 1.59 -21.43
CA PRO A 150 -13.59 0.32 -22.15
C PRO A 150 -12.49 0.21 -23.20
N ALA A 151 -12.11 1.31 -23.86
CA ALA A 151 -11.10 1.29 -24.91
C ALA A 151 -9.70 1.02 -24.34
N LEU A 152 -9.38 1.62 -23.18
CA LEU A 152 -8.15 1.30 -22.46
C LEU A 152 -8.19 -0.13 -21.90
N ALA A 153 -9.33 -0.59 -21.38
CA ALA A 153 -9.47 -1.95 -20.89
C ALA A 153 -9.20 -2.99 -21.99
N ASP A 154 -9.74 -2.80 -23.19
CA ASP A 154 -9.49 -3.69 -24.33
C ASP A 154 -8.01 -3.70 -24.77
N ARG A 155 -7.34 -2.54 -24.72
CA ARG A 155 -5.90 -2.43 -24.97
C ARG A 155 -5.05 -3.16 -23.94
N LEU A 156 -5.47 -3.18 -22.68
CA LEU A 156 -4.76 -3.90 -21.62
C LEU A 156 -4.98 -5.41 -21.73
N LYS A 157 -6.22 -5.83 -22.05
CA LYS A 157 -6.56 -7.25 -22.30
C LYS A 157 -5.77 -7.84 -23.45
N SER A 158 -5.57 -7.07 -24.54
CA SER A 158 -4.79 -7.54 -25.68
C SER A 158 -3.29 -7.69 -25.39
N ALA A 159 -2.81 -7.14 -24.28
CA ALA A 159 -1.44 -7.23 -23.81
C ALA A 159 -1.28 -8.14 -22.56
N GLU A 160 -2.27 -8.99 -22.26
CA GLU A 160 -2.18 -9.92 -21.13
C GLU A 160 -0.93 -10.82 -21.22
N GLY A 161 -0.30 -11.03 -20.06
CA GLY A 161 0.95 -11.78 -19.93
C GLY A 161 2.21 -10.97 -20.28
N GLU A 162 2.09 -9.82 -20.94
CA GLU A 162 3.24 -8.96 -21.25
C GLU A 162 3.67 -8.14 -20.02
N SER A 163 4.98 -7.91 -19.89
CA SER A 163 5.49 -6.98 -18.88
C SER A 163 5.16 -5.55 -19.27
N LEU A 164 4.50 -4.80 -18.38
CA LEU A 164 4.19 -3.40 -18.62
C LEU A 164 5.45 -2.54 -18.81
N PHE A 165 6.58 -2.93 -18.20
CA PHE A 165 7.87 -2.25 -18.41
C PHE A 165 8.42 -2.39 -19.83
N ALA A 166 7.97 -3.40 -20.58
CA ALA A 166 8.30 -3.58 -21.99
C ALA A 166 7.32 -2.85 -22.94
N ARG A 167 6.29 -2.17 -22.40
CA ARG A 167 5.21 -1.52 -23.14
C ARG A 167 5.10 -0.03 -22.81
N PRO A 168 6.05 0.81 -23.25
CA PRO A 168 6.03 2.25 -22.97
C PRO A 168 4.79 2.96 -23.54
N ASP A 169 4.19 2.42 -24.61
CA ASP A 169 2.93 2.89 -25.19
C ASP A 169 1.73 2.72 -24.23
N LEU A 170 1.67 1.57 -23.53
CA LEU A 170 0.64 1.31 -22.52
C LEU A 170 0.93 2.08 -21.24
N PHE A 171 2.19 2.15 -20.81
CA PHE A 171 2.58 2.92 -19.64
C PHE A 171 2.18 4.40 -19.77
N GLY A 172 2.45 5.01 -20.94
CA GLY A 172 2.02 6.38 -21.24
C GLY A 172 0.50 6.54 -21.29
N ALA A 173 -0.22 5.59 -21.88
CA ALA A 173 -1.68 5.61 -21.91
C ALA A 173 -2.32 5.51 -20.52
N ILE A 174 -1.79 4.63 -19.65
CA ILE A 174 -2.20 4.51 -18.24
C ILE A 174 -1.93 5.81 -17.50
N ALA A 175 -0.72 6.37 -17.64
CA ALA A 175 -0.36 7.63 -16.97
C ALA A 175 -1.30 8.78 -17.38
N ALA A 176 -1.61 8.91 -18.68
CA ALA A 176 -2.51 9.92 -19.21
C ALA A 176 -3.97 9.72 -18.74
N ALA A 177 -4.43 8.47 -18.63
CA ALA A 177 -5.76 8.15 -18.12
C ALA A 177 -5.89 8.37 -16.60
N GLY A 178 -4.78 8.33 -15.87
CA GLY A 178 -4.75 8.52 -14.42
C GLY A 178 -5.70 7.60 -13.63
N PRO A 179 -5.74 6.28 -13.91
CA PRO A 179 -6.70 5.40 -13.27
C PRO A 179 -6.49 5.30 -11.76
N HIS A 180 -7.52 4.86 -11.05
CA HIS A 180 -7.38 4.52 -9.64
C HIS A 180 -6.33 3.40 -9.50
N ARG A 181 -5.36 3.59 -8.61
CA ARG A 181 -4.36 2.57 -8.30
C ARG A 181 -4.77 1.84 -7.05
N VAL A 182 -4.66 0.52 -7.08
CA VAL A 182 -5.15 -0.37 -6.03
C VAL A 182 -4.01 -1.30 -5.66
N PHE A 183 -3.45 -1.12 -4.48
CA PHE A 183 -2.37 -1.97 -3.97
C PHE A 183 -2.97 -2.90 -2.93
N CYS A 184 -2.78 -4.21 -3.09
CA CYS A 184 -3.36 -5.24 -2.26
C CYS A 184 -2.27 -6.11 -1.61
N SER A 185 -2.45 -6.41 -0.34
CA SER A 185 -1.67 -7.38 0.42
C SER A 185 -2.60 -8.43 1.01
N ALA A 186 -2.03 -9.46 1.64
CA ALA A 186 -2.83 -10.42 2.40
C ALA A 186 -3.66 -9.78 3.54
N LEU A 187 -3.27 -8.60 4.06
CA LEU A 187 -3.97 -7.91 5.14
C LEU A 187 -4.90 -6.79 4.69
N GLY A 188 -5.00 -6.50 3.40
CA GLY A 188 -5.88 -5.40 2.99
C GLY A 188 -5.53 -4.80 1.64
N ARG A 189 -6.00 -3.57 1.47
CA ARG A 189 -5.75 -2.77 0.27
C ARG A 189 -5.66 -1.29 0.59
N ILE A 190 -4.89 -0.56 -0.21
CA ILE A 190 -4.93 0.89 -0.33
C ILE A 190 -5.35 1.23 -1.77
N GLU A 191 -6.27 2.17 -1.89
CA GLU A 191 -6.78 2.68 -3.15
C GLU A 191 -6.48 4.17 -3.26
N VAL A 192 -5.99 4.59 -4.43
CA VAL A 192 -5.51 5.94 -4.66
C VAL A 192 -6.22 6.53 -5.87
N PHE A 193 -6.99 7.60 -5.63
CA PHE A 193 -7.87 8.22 -6.62
C PHE A 193 -7.32 9.53 -7.20
N GLN A 194 -6.24 10.06 -6.61
CA GLN A 194 -5.58 11.27 -7.10
C GLN A 194 -5.01 11.06 -8.52
N PRO A 195 -4.82 12.09 -9.34
CA PRO A 195 -4.15 11.91 -10.63
C PRO A 195 -2.73 11.38 -10.46
N ILE A 196 -2.18 10.79 -11.52
CA ILE A 196 -0.76 10.45 -11.60
C ILE A 196 -0.01 11.75 -11.94
N PRO A 197 0.94 12.20 -11.12
CA PRO A 197 1.71 13.40 -11.44
C PRO A 197 2.56 13.18 -12.71
N PRO A 198 2.90 14.24 -13.45
CA PRO A 198 3.85 14.13 -14.55
C PRO A 198 5.23 13.65 -14.01
N PRO A 199 6.12 13.12 -14.87
CA PRO A 199 7.40 12.56 -14.44
C PRO A 199 8.29 13.48 -13.59
N ASP A 200 8.26 14.80 -13.86
CA ASP A 200 9.00 15.83 -13.12
C ASP A 200 8.15 16.52 -12.04
N GLY A 201 6.94 16.02 -11.79
CA GLY A 201 6.01 16.53 -10.80
C GLY A 201 6.39 16.11 -9.38
N ARG A 202 5.94 16.90 -8.39
CA ARG A 202 6.03 16.51 -6.98
C ARG A 202 4.89 15.55 -6.65
N SER A 203 5.15 14.60 -5.76
CA SER A 203 4.11 13.75 -5.18
C SER A 203 3.01 14.64 -4.58
N PRO A 204 1.73 14.37 -4.88
CA PRO A 204 0.64 15.18 -4.35
C PRO A 204 0.50 14.95 -2.85
N ASP A 205 0.07 15.99 -2.13
CA ASP A 205 -0.34 15.82 -0.73
C ASP A 205 -1.47 14.78 -0.65
N GLY A 206 -1.49 13.97 0.41
CA GLY A 206 -2.49 12.92 0.62
C GLY A 206 -2.18 11.60 -0.11
N PRO A 207 -3.19 10.79 -0.46
CA PRO A 207 -2.94 9.43 -0.94
C PRO A 207 -2.23 9.40 -2.29
N HIS A 208 -1.13 8.67 -2.42
CA HIS A 208 -0.38 8.56 -3.66
C HIS A 208 0.34 7.21 -3.77
N THR A 209 0.99 6.96 -4.90
CA THR A 209 1.74 5.71 -5.13
C THR A 209 3.12 6.03 -5.67
N HIS A 210 4.10 5.22 -5.29
CA HIS A 210 5.43 5.21 -5.86
C HIS A 210 5.68 3.90 -6.60
N LEU A 211 6.29 3.99 -7.78
CA LEU A 211 6.78 2.84 -8.53
C LEU A 211 8.19 3.15 -9.03
N LEU A 212 9.17 2.47 -8.44
CA LEU A 212 10.59 2.70 -8.62
C LEU A 212 11.27 1.40 -9.10
N PRO A 213 11.33 1.14 -10.43
CA PRO A 213 11.82 -0.12 -10.99
C PRO A 213 13.23 -0.52 -10.52
N LYS A 214 14.11 0.47 -10.30
CA LYS A 214 15.46 0.23 -9.78
C LYS A 214 15.45 -0.36 -8.37
N LEU A 215 14.53 0.09 -7.52
CA LEU A 215 14.40 -0.43 -6.16
C LEU A 215 13.70 -1.79 -6.16
N LEU A 216 12.68 -1.95 -6.99
CA LEU A 216 11.99 -3.23 -7.19
C LEU A 216 12.93 -4.35 -7.64
N ALA A 217 13.92 -4.04 -8.49
CA ALA A 217 14.90 -5.01 -8.96
C ALA A 217 15.73 -5.65 -7.82
N HIS A 218 15.76 -5.05 -6.62
CA HIS A 218 16.38 -5.67 -5.45
C HIS A 218 15.55 -6.81 -4.84
N GLY A 219 14.27 -6.97 -5.22
CA GLY A 219 13.42 -8.08 -4.78
C GLY A 219 13.12 -8.11 -3.28
N ARG A 220 13.17 -6.97 -2.60
CA ARG A 220 12.96 -6.86 -1.15
C ARG A 220 11.50 -6.58 -0.82
N GLY A 221 10.97 -7.26 0.20
CA GLY A 221 9.61 -7.01 0.71
C GLY A 221 9.47 -5.68 1.48
N HIS A 222 10.58 -5.09 1.93
CA HIS A 222 10.64 -3.79 2.60
C HIS A 222 12.07 -3.23 2.57
N ALA A 223 12.26 -1.94 2.87
CA ALA A 223 13.58 -1.34 3.00
C ALA A 223 14.47 -2.08 4.02
N ALA A 224 15.76 -2.18 3.68
CA ALA A 224 16.75 -2.96 4.44
C ALA A 224 17.00 -2.45 5.87
N ASN A 225 16.63 -1.20 6.15
CA ASN A 225 16.79 -0.56 7.45
C ASN A 225 15.57 -0.76 8.37
N LEU A 226 14.45 -1.31 7.87
CA LEU A 226 13.34 -1.66 8.74
C LEU A 226 13.70 -2.92 9.52
N PRO A 227 13.65 -2.89 10.86
CA PRO A 227 14.10 -4.00 11.67
C PRO A 227 12.98 -5.05 11.83
N ILE A 228 12.51 -5.57 10.70
CA ILE A 228 11.50 -6.63 10.64
C ILE A 228 12.18 -7.98 10.89
N PRO A 229 11.66 -8.81 11.82
CA PRO A 229 12.22 -10.13 12.08
C PRO A 229 12.14 -11.07 10.87
N ASP A 230 13.12 -11.97 10.76
CA ASP A 230 13.13 -13.02 9.75
C ASP A 230 11.86 -13.90 9.80
N GLY A 231 11.38 -14.32 8.63
CA GLY A 231 10.19 -15.16 8.48
C GLY A 231 8.86 -14.38 8.54
N LEU A 232 8.91 -13.05 8.65
CA LEU A 232 7.76 -12.16 8.60
C LEU A 232 7.80 -11.28 7.36
N ALA A 233 6.67 -11.18 6.67
CA ALA A 233 6.45 -10.22 5.59
C ALA A 233 5.58 -9.07 6.09
N VAL A 234 5.96 -7.83 5.74
CA VAL A 234 5.15 -6.64 5.96
C VAL A 234 3.97 -6.66 5.00
N CYS A 235 2.75 -6.55 5.54
CA CYS A 235 1.53 -6.50 4.72
C CYS A 235 0.80 -5.16 4.83
N PHE A 236 1.05 -4.38 5.87
CA PHE A 236 0.50 -3.05 6.07
C PHE A 236 1.40 -2.29 7.04
N SER A 237 1.53 -0.99 6.88
CA SER A 237 2.29 -0.14 7.80
C SER A 237 1.47 1.05 8.26
N LEU A 238 1.67 1.44 9.50
CA LEU A 238 1.12 2.65 10.10
C LEU A 238 2.28 3.53 10.53
N HIS A 239 2.12 4.82 10.32
CA HIS A 239 3.09 5.87 10.63
C HIS A 239 2.39 6.88 11.54
N PRO A 240 2.25 6.57 12.85
CA PRO A 240 1.72 7.54 13.81
C PRO A 240 2.57 8.81 13.78
N ALA A 241 1.97 9.96 14.08
CA ALA A 241 2.70 11.22 14.06
C ALA A 241 4.01 11.16 14.87
N GLY A 242 5.12 11.37 14.17
CA GLY A 242 6.37 11.88 14.73
C GLY A 242 6.44 13.40 14.55
N PRO A 243 7.48 14.06 15.09
CA PRO A 243 7.71 15.47 14.77
C PRO A 243 7.74 15.67 13.25
N PRO A 244 7.10 16.74 12.70
CA PRO A 244 7.04 16.96 11.27
C PRO A 244 8.46 17.06 10.70
N MET A 245 8.75 16.24 9.70
CA MET A 245 9.99 16.30 8.95
C MET A 245 9.74 17.07 7.66
N ASP A 246 10.48 18.14 7.44
CA ASP A 246 10.47 18.85 6.17
C ASP A 246 10.90 17.92 5.04
N GLY A 247 10.01 17.68 4.07
CA GLY A 247 10.36 17.38 2.69
C GLY A 247 11.03 16.04 2.36
N HIS A 248 10.98 15.03 3.22
CA HIS A 248 11.51 13.69 2.90
C HIS A 248 10.40 12.67 2.70
N GLU A 249 10.19 12.27 1.44
CA GLU A 249 9.42 11.08 1.07
C GLU A 249 9.94 9.86 1.83
N GLN A 250 9.04 9.17 2.54
CA GLN A 250 9.37 7.90 3.16
C GLN A 250 9.46 6.85 2.06
N VAL A 251 10.65 6.69 1.48
CA VAL A 251 10.94 5.54 0.63
C VAL A 251 11.10 4.32 1.52
N LEU A 252 9.97 3.69 1.85
CA LEU A 252 9.90 2.35 2.44
C LEU A 252 10.34 1.26 1.46
#